data_AF-A0ABD5T0D4-F1
#
_entry.id   AF-A0ABD5T0D4-F1
#
_cell.length_a   1.000
_cell.length_b   1.000
_cell.length_c   1.000
_cell.angle_alpha   90.00
_cell.angle_beta   90.00
_cell.angle_gamma   90.00
#
_symmetry.space_group_name_H-M   'P 1'
#
loop_
_entity.id
_entity.type
_entity.pdbx_description
1 polymer ?
#
loop_
_entity_poly.entity_id
_entity_poly.type
_entity_poly.pdbx_seq_one_letter_code
_entity_poly.pdbx_strand_id
1 'polypeptide(L)' 'RAAEETLADLVDAFSGRFETHVATASVESYLTRVAPHYDVCFVGSSTDRSTASRFVSPPTFRKLSDLEADVAIVHRGRHR' A
#
# COMPACT_ATOMS: atom_id res chain seq x y z
N ARG A 1 -3.97 18.30 -1.86
CA ARG A 1 -5.41 18.29 -2.19
C ARG A 1 -5.77 17.18 -3.18
N ALA A 2 -5.29 17.14 -4.43
CA ALA A 2 -5.69 16.08 -5.38
C ALA A 2 -5.57 14.63 -4.83
N ALA A 3 -4.49 14.31 -4.09
CA ALA A 3 -4.34 13.00 -3.45
C ALA A 3 -5.36 12.75 -2.31
N GLU A 4 -5.72 13.79 -1.56
CA GLU A 4 -6.72 13.70 -0.48
C GLU A 4 -8.12 13.49 -1.06
N GLU A 5 -8.46 14.21 -2.14
CA GLU A 5 -9.71 14.04 -2.89
C GLU A 5 -9.82 12.63 -3.48
N THR A 6 -8.73 12.11 -4.06
CA THR A 6 -8.70 10.73 -4.58
C THR A 6 -8.99 9.70 -3.48
N LEU A 7 -8.45 9.90 -2.27
CA LEU A 7 -8.71 9.00 -1.14
C LEU A 7 -10.14 9.13 -0.63
N ALA A 8 -10.68 10.36 -0.58
CA ALA A 8 -12.06 10.60 -0.20
C ALA A 8 -13.05 9.90 -1.16
N ASP A 9 -12.87 10.06 -2.47
CA ASP A 9 -13.69 9.40 -3.49
C ASP A 9 -13.60 7.87 -3.40
N LEU A 10 -12.40 7.35 -3.08
CA LEU A 10 -12.18 5.90 -2.94
C LEU A 10 -12.95 5.31 -1.75
N VAL A 11 -12.88 5.95 -0.58
CA VAL A 11 -13.52 5.41 0.62
C VAL A 11 -15.04 5.63 0.61
N ASP A 12 -15.55 6.62 -0.12
CA ASP A 12 -16.99 6.89 -0.26
C ASP A 12 -17.77 5.71 -0.86
N ALA A 13 -17.11 4.89 -1.69
CA ALA A 13 -17.69 3.68 -2.26
C ALA A 13 -17.95 2.55 -1.25
N PHE A 14 -17.48 2.68 0.00
CA PHE A 14 -17.55 1.63 1.02
C PHE A 14 -18.18 2.15 2.32
N SER A 15 -18.96 1.31 2.98
CA SER A 15 -19.46 1.60 4.33
C SER A 15 -18.43 1.16 5.37
N GLY A 16 -18.12 2.02 6.34
CA GLY A 16 -17.21 1.66 7.43
C GLY A 16 -16.46 2.85 8.01
N ARG A 17 -15.55 2.56 8.95
CA ARG A 17 -14.60 3.52 9.49
C ARG A 17 -13.29 3.40 8.71
N PHE A 18 -12.90 4.49 8.05
CA PHE A 18 -11.67 4.55 7.28
C PHE A 18 -10.79 5.69 7.80
N GLU A 19 -9.50 5.42 7.87
CA GLU A 19 -8.47 6.44 8.04
C GLU A 19 -7.67 6.52 6.73
N THR A 20 -7.52 7.73 6.21
CA THR A 20 -6.81 7.98 4.96
C THR A 20 -5.60 8.85 5.22
N HIS A 21 -4.44 8.44 4.73
CA HIS A 21 -3.20 9.19 4.89
C HIS A 21 -2.62 9.57 3.53
N VAL A 22 -2.19 10.82 3.40
CA VAL A 22 -1.31 11.26 2.31
C VAL A 22 0.09 11.44 2.88
N ALA A 23 0.99 10.54 2.51
CA ALA A 23 2.37 10.57 2.98
C ALA A 23 3.27 11.35 2.01
N THR A 24 4.11 12.23 2.55
CA THR A 24 5.19 12.90 1.80
C THR A 24 6.54 12.18 1.95
N ALA A 25 6.65 11.30 2.95
CA ALA A 25 7.81 10.45 3.16
C ALA A 25 7.90 9.36 2.09
N SER A 26 9.08 8.72 1.99
CA SER A 26 9.18 7.48 1.21
C SER A 26 8.20 6.44 1.78
N VAL A 27 7.68 5.59 0.90
CA VAL A 27 6.75 4.53 1.32
C VAL A 27 7.39 3.58 2.33
N GLU A 28 8.69 3.27 2.21
CA GLU A 28 9.42 2.47 3.20
C GLU A 28 9.36 3.12 4.59
N SER A 29 9.80 4.38 4.70
CA SER A 29 9.80 5.10 5.98
C SER A 29 8.39 5.35 6.52
N TYR A 30 7.39 5.45 5.65
CA TYR A 30 6.00 5.53 6.07
C TYR A 30 5.51 4.19 6.63
N LEU A 31 5.68 3.10 5.89
CA LEU A 31 5.22 1.77 6.28
C LEU A 31 5.89 1.28 7.56
N THR A 32 7.22 1.42 7.70
CA THR A 32 7.92 1.05 8.95
C THR A 32 7.38 1.80 10.16
N ARG A 33 6.98 3.07 9.99
CA ARG A 33 6.44 3.87 11.09
C ARG A 33 5.03 3.42 11.49
N VAL A 34 4.19 3.03 10.53
CA VAL A 34 2.77 2.77 10.81
C VAL A 34 2.44 1.29 10.96
N ALA A 35 3.23 0.39 10.39
CA ALA A 35 3.00 -1.06 10.44
C ALA A 35 2.76 -1.60 11.85
N PRO A 36 3.49 -1.16 12.91
CA PRO A 36 3.24 -1.66 14.27
C PRO A 36 1.82 -1.38 14.82
N HIS A 37 1.05 -0.53 14.16
CA HIS A 37 -0.32 -0.19 14.54
C HIS A 37 -1.38 -1.04 13.82
N TYR A 38 -0.99 -1.96 12.93
CA TYR A 38 -1.90 -2.74 12.10
C TYR A 38 -1.51 -4.22 12.13
N ASP A 39 -2.51 -5.09 12.18
CA ASP A 39 -2.28 -6.55 12.13
C ASP A 39 -1.83 -7.01 10.73
N VAL A 40 -2.32 -6.35 9.68
CA VAL A 40 -2.05 -6.73 8.29
C VAL A 40 -1.90 -5.51 7.36
N CYS A 41 -0.90 -5.58 6.47
CA CYS A 41 -0.66 -4.62 5.40
C CYS A 41 -0.95 -5.26 4.04
N PHE A 42 -1.94 -4.72 3.32
CA PHE A 42 -2.26 -5.12 1.96
C PHE A 42 -1.53 -4.23 0.96
N VAL A 43 -0.73 -4.85 0.09
CA VAL A 43 0.02 -4.13 -0.95
C VAL A 43 -0.41 -4.62 -2.33
N GLY A 44 -0.98 -3.71 -3.11
CA GLY A 44 -1.33 -3.98 -4.51
C GLY A 44 -0.08 -4.14 -5.37
N SER A 45 -0.04 -5.22 -6.16
CA SER A 45 0.95 -5.41 -7.21
C SER A 45 0.49 -4.71 -8.49
N SER A 46 1.23 -3.69 -8.93
CA SER A 46 1.02 -3.14 -10.27
C SER A 46 1.79 -3.99 -11.28
N THR A 47 1.09 -4.46 -12.30
CA THR A 47 1.67 -5.13 -13.48
C THR A 47 2.51 -4.16 -14.32
N ASP A 48 2.33 -2.85 -14.14
CA ASP A 48 3.01 -1.82 -14.91
C ASP A 48 4.35 -1.46 -14.25
N ARG A 49 5.44 -1.62 -15.01
CA ARG A 49 6.84 -1.52 -14.53
C ARG A 49 7.28 -0.12 -14.08
N SER A 50 6.39 0.86 -14.02
CA SER A 50 6.73 2.28 -13.86
C SER A 50 6.98 2.71 -12.41
N THR A 51 6.22 2.20 -11.42
CA THR A 51 6.40 2.65 -10.01
C THR A 51 6.15 1.56 -8.98
N ALA A 52 5.04 0.82 -9.07
CA ALA A 52 4.76 -0.25 -8.12
C ALA A 52 5.59 -1.52 -8.35
N SER A 53 6.04 -1.77 -9.59
CA SER A 53 7.02 -2.85 -9.83
C SER A 53 8.36 -2.62 -9.11
N ARG A 54 8.78 -1.37 -8.85
CA ARG A 54 9.96 -1.04 -8.03
C ARG A 54 9.70 -1.25 -6.54
N PHE A 55 8.46 -1.04 -6.09
CA PHE A 55 8.03 -1.41 -4.74
C PHE A 55 8.06 -2.92 -4.47
N VAL A 56 7.88 -3.74 -5.50
CA VAL A 56 7.86 -5.20 -5.40
C VAL A 56 9.04 -5.86 -6.13
N SER A 57 10.07 -5.08 -6.48
CA SER A 57 11.29 -5.62 -7.09
C SER A 57 12.05 -6.48 -6.08
N PRO A 58 12.87 -7.46 -6.52
CA PRO A 58 13.59 -8.38 -5.64
C PRO A 58 14.37 -7.76 -4.45
N PRO A 59 14.90 -6.52 -4.51
CA PRO A 59 15.51 -5.89 -3.32
C PRO A 59 14.48 -5.36 -2.31
N THR A 60 13.29 -4.94 -2.77
CA THR A 60 12.28 -4.27 -1.95
C THR A 60 11.40 -5.26 -1.19
N PHE A 61 11.17 -6.46 -1.74
CA PHE A 61 10.46 -7.53 -1.01
C PHE A 61 11.20 -7.95 0.26
N ARG A 62 12.54 -8.02 0.23
CA ARG A 62 13.35 -8.34 1.42
C ARG A 62 13.18 -7.33 2.55
N LYS A 63 12.81 -6.09 2.24
CA LYS A 63 12.61 -5.02 3.21
C LYS A 63 11.17 -4.96 3.74
N LEU A 64 10.19 -5.46 2.98
CA LEU A 64 8.84 -5.67 3.54
C LEU A 64 8.83 -6.78 4.57
N SER A 65 9.77 -7.73 4.51
CA SER A 65 9.97 -8.75 5.55
C SER A 65 10.28 -8.17 6.94
N ASP A 66 10.78 -6.93 7.00
CA ASP A 66 11.13 -6.24 8.25
C ASP A 66 9.96 -5.42 8.82
N LEU A 67 8.78 -5.45 8.18
CA LEU A 67 7.60 -4.79 8.72
C LEU A 67 7.04 -5.57 9.92
N GLU A 68 6.72 -4.85 10.99
CA GLU A 68 6.04 -5.41 12.17
C GLU A 68 4.52 -5.57 11.94
N ALA A 69 4.15 -6.18 10.81
CA ALA A 69 2.78 -6.54 10.45
C ALA A 69 2.79 -7.67 9.41
N ASP A 70 1.73 -8.48 9.37
CA ASP A 70 1.59 -9.48 8.31
C ASP A 70 1.43 -8.78 6.95
N VAL A 71 2.11 -9.27 5.91
CA VAL A 71 2.08 -8.64 4.58
C VAL A 71 1.34 -9.53 3.58
N ALA A 72 0.30 -8.97 2.96
CA ALA A 72 -0.45 -9.61 1.88
C ALA A 72 -0.23 -8.86 0.56
N ILE A 73 0.36 -9.53 -0.44
CA ILE A 73 0.51 -8.98 -1.79
C ILE A 73 -0.71 -9.35 -2.63
N VAL A 74 -1.43 -8.34 -3.14
CA VAL A 74 -2.67 -8.52 -3.89
C VAL A 74 -2.41 -8.28 -5.37
N HIS A 75 -2.83 -9.21 -6.23
CA HIS A 75 -2.80 -9.05 -7.68
C HIS A 75 -4.19 -9.19 -8.26
N ARG A 76 -4.56 -8.33 -9.22
CA ARG A 76 -5.89 -8.36 -9.88
C ARG A 76 -6.14 -9.60 -10.73
N GLY A 77 -5.11 -10.40 -11.02
CA GLY A 77 -5.18 -11.54 -11.95
C GLY A 77 -5.33 -11.08 -13.40
N ARG A 78 -5.26 -12.01 -14.36
CA ARG A 78 -5.68 -11.73 -15.74
C ARG A 78 -7.19 -11.93 -15.82
N HIS A 79 -7.93 -10.89 -16.18
CA HIS A 79 -9.32 -11.04 -16.63
C HIS A 79 -9.35 -12.09 -17.76
N ARG A 80 -10.13 -13.15 -17.59
CA ARG A 80 -10.52 -14.06 -18.68
C ARG A 80 -11.72 -13.49 -19.40
#